data_AF-A0A2K0XI58-F1
#
_entry.id   AF-A0A2K0XI58-F1
#
_cell.length_a   1.000
_cell.length_b   1.000
_cell.length_c   1.000
_cell.angle_alpha   90.00
_cell.angle_beta   90.00
_cell.angle_gamma   90.00
#
_symmetry.space_group_name_H-M   'P 1'
#
loop_
_entity.id
_entity.type
_entity.pdbx_description
1 polymer ?
#
loop_
_entity_poly.entity_id
_entity_poly.type
_entity_poly.pdbx_seq_one_letter_code
_entity_poly.pdbx_strand_id
1 'polypeptide(L)' 'MSYKAKARVKVITEAGKWYLTEIKGLKEGTIVEGIYNPLNRAFDFYWNGEGAMLWIGENGELIDE' A
#
# COMPACT_ATOMS: atom_id res chain seq x y z
N MET A 1 8.92 2.97 14.83
CA MET A 1 9.47 1.65 14.47
C MET A 1 8.55 1.05 13.42
N SER A 2 9.10 0.51 12.34
CA SER A 2 8.29 -0.19 11.33
C SER A 2 7.82 -1.54 11.85
N TYR A 3 6.65 -2.00 11.43
CA TYR A 3 6.07 -3.27 11.90
C TYR A 3 5.31 -3.99 10.79
N LYS A 4 5.14 -5.31 10.95
CA LYS A 4 4.36 -6.12 10.01
C LYS A 4 2.87 -5.80 10.16
N ALA A 5 2.19 -5.59 9.05
CA ALA A 5 0.76 -5.25 9.04
C ALA A 5 0.10 -5.73 7.74
N LYS A 6 -1.22 -5.59 7.67
CA LYS A 6 -2.00 -5.76 6.44
C LYS A 6 -2.53 -4.40 5.99
N ALA A 7 -2.60 -4.20 4.69
CA ALA A 7 -3.21 -3.01 4.09
C ALA A 7 -4.17 -3.42 2.97
N ARG A 8 -5.25 -2.66 2.82
CA ARG A 8 -6.11 -2.71 1.62
C ARG A 8 -5.66 -1.62 0.66
N VAL A 9 -5.50 -1.98 -0.61
CA VAL A 9 -5.33 -1.00 -1.69
C VAL A 9 -6.62 -0.20 -1.81
N LYS A 10 -6.53 1.11 -1.64
CA LYS A 10 -7.69 2.01 -1.69
C LYS A 10 -7.24 3.39 -2.14
N VAL A 11 -7.82 3.88 -3.23
CA VAL A 11 -7.49 5.20 -3.78
C VAL A 11 -8.28 6.25 -3.02
N ILE A 12 -7.57 7.09 -2.29
CA ILE A 12 -8.14 8.16 -1.45
C ILE A 12 -7.91 9.52 -2.11
N THR A 13 -6.79 9.69 -2.82
CA THR A 13 -6.39 10.95 -3.47
C THR A 13 -6.07 10.74 -4.94
N GLU A 14 -6.06 11.85 -5.72
CA GLU A 14 -5.61 11.81 -7.12
C GLU A 14 -4.14 11.36 -7.25
N ALA A 15 -3.27 11.77 -6.32
CA ALA A 15 -1.88 11.28 -6.29
C ALA A 15 -1.84 9.76 -6.06
N GLY A 16 -2.66 9.26 -5.14
CA GLY A 16 -2.81 7.83 -4.89
C GLY A 16 -3.22 7.03 -6.12
N LYS A 17 -4.11 7.59 -6.94
CA LYS A 17 -4.50 6.98 -8.22
C LYS A 17 -3.30 6.80 -9.13
N TRP A 18 -2.46 7.82 -9.29
CA TRP A 18 -1.24 7.74 -10.08
C TRP A 18 -0.26 6.71 -9.54
N TYR A 19 0.00 6.70 -8.23
CA TYR A 19 0.86 5.70 -7.60
C TYR A 19 0.37 4.27 -7.84
N LEU A 20 -0.94 4.02 -7.77
CA LEU A 20 -1.48 2.69 -8.05
C LEU A 20 -1.27 2.29 -9.52
N THR A 21 -1.37 3.21 -10.48
CA THR A 21 -1.15 2.89 -11.90
C THR A 21 0.28 2.45 -12.22
N GLU A 22 1.26 2.86 -11.40
CA GLU A 22 2.66 2.43 -11.54
C GLU A 22 2.86 0.97 -11.12
N ILE A 23 2.01 0.45 -10.23
CA ILE A 23 2.09 -0.93 -9.73
C ILE A 23 1.24 -1.85 -10.61
N LYS A 24 1.86 -2.39 -11.67
CA LYS A 24 1.18 -3.17 -12.70
C LYS A 24 0.39 -4.37 -12.13
N GLY A 25 -0.88 -4.43 -12.49
CA GLY A 25 -1.78 -5.54 -12.14
C GLY A 25 -2.33 -5.50 -10.70
N LEU A 26 -1.88 -4.54 -9.87
CA LEU A 26 -2.49 -4.32 -8.57
C LEU A 26 -3.81 -3.57 -8.76
N LYS A 27 -4.83 -3.95 -7.99
CA LYS A 27 -6.18 -3.39 -8.09
C LYS A 27 -6.65 -2.88 -6.75
N GLU A 28 -7.51 -1.88 -6.77
CA GLU A 28 -8.23 -1.41 -5.60
C GLU A 28 -9.06 -2.54 -4.98
N GLY A 29 -9.10 -2.60 -3.65
CA GLY A 29 -9.72 -3.66 -2.86
C GLY A 29 -8.79 -4.83 -2.53
N THR A 30 -7.65 -4.98 -3.22
CA THR A 30 -6.67 -6.03 -2.90
C THR A 30 -6.12 -5.84 -1.50
N ILE A 31 -6.00 -6.93 -0.74
CA ILE A 31 -5.35 -6.95 0.56
C ILE A 31 -3.93 -7.48 0.40
N VAL A 32 -2.96 -6.78 0.97
CA VAL A 32 -1.53 -7.13 0.93
C VAL A 32 -0.97 -7.17 2.35
N GLU A 33 -0.04 -8.10 2.57
CA GLU A 33 0.76 -8.17 3.79
C GLU A 33 2.12 -7.52 3.53
N GLY A 34 2.62 -6.76 4.50
CA GLY A 34 3.84 -5.99 4.30
C GLY A 34 4.36 -5.38 5.60
N ILE A 35 5.28 -4.43 5.44
CA ILE A 35 5.90 -3.69 6.53
C ILE A 35 5.43 -2.25 6.44
N TYR A 36 4.75 -1.79 7.48
CA TYR A 36 4.34 -0.40 7.60
C TYR A 36 5.37 0.43 8.36
N ASN A 37 5.72 1.60 7.83
CA ASN A 37 6.50 2.62 8.51
C ASN A 37 5.63 3.84 8.87
N PRO A 38 5.27 4.02 10.15
CA PRO A 38 4.45 5.15 10.57
C PRO A 38 5.07 6.53 10.35
N LEU A 39 6.41 6.62 10.26
CA LEU A 39 7.10 7.91 10.17
C LEU A 39 6.79 8.64 8.86
N ASN A 40 6.71 7.90 7.76
CA ASN A 40 6.45 8.43 6.42
C ASN A 40 5.17 7.88 5.79
N ARG A 41 4.46 6.99 6.50
CA ARG A 41 3.25 6.30 6.05
C ARG A 41 3.48 5.35 4.85
N ALA A 42 4.73 4.94 4.61
CA ALA A 42 5.05 3.95 3.60
C ALA A 42 4.63 2.54 4.07
N PHE A 43 4.09 1.76 3.15
CA PHE A 43 3.76 0.36 3.34
C PHE A 43 4.46 -0.44 2.24
N ASP A 44 5.55 -1.11 2.60
CA ASP A 44 6.38 -1.88 1.69
C ASP A 44 5.91 -3.34 1.63
N PHE A 45 5.77 -3.89 0.43
CA PHE A 45 5.33 -5.27 0.21
C PHE A 45 5.89 -5.81 -1.12
N TYR A 46 5.67 -7.09 -1.38
CA TYR A 46 6.02 -7.71 -2.67
C TYR A 46 4.76 -7.96 -3.49
N TRP A 47 4.82 -7.63 -4.77
CA TRP A 47 3.75 -7.86 -5.74
C TRP A 47 4.34 -8.47 -7.01
N ASN A 48 3.86 -9.66 -7.41
CA ASN A 48 4.36 -10.37 -8.60
C ASN A 48 5.89 -10.55 -8.64
N GLY A 49 6.53 -10.71 -7.47
CA GLY A 49 7.99 -10.88 -7.36
C GLY A 49 8.79 -9.57 -7.35
N GLU A 50 8.13 -8.42 -7.48
CA GLU A 50 8.75 -7.09 -7.42
C GLU A 50 8.41 -6.39 -6.10
N GLY A 51 9.32 -5.54 -5.62
CA GLY A 51 9.05 -4.66 -4.49
C GLY A 51 8.08 -3.56 -4.89
N ALA A 52 7.03 -3.37 -4.10
CA ALA A 52 6.01 -2.35 -4.30
C ALA A 52 5.74 -1.61 -2.98
N MET A 53 5.17 -0.41 -3.09
CA MET A 53 4.89 0.43 -1.94
C MET A 53 3.52 1.10 -2.07
N LEU A 54 2.72 1.04 -1.01
CA LEU A 54 1.55 1.90 -0.84
C LEU A 54 1.91 3.07 0.08
N TRP A 55 1.29 4.20 -0.15
CA TRP A 55 1.25 5.33 0.76
C TRP A 55 -0.08 5.29 1.51
N ILE A 56 -0.02 4.96 2.80
CA ILE A 56 -1.22 4.88 3.64
C ILE A 56 -1.85 6.27 3.77
N GLY A 57 -3.13 6.36 3.42
CA GLY A 57 -3.88 7.60 3.29
C GLY A 57 -3.94 8.18 1.87
N GLU A 58 -3.20 7.60 0.91
CA GLU A 58 -3.23 8.02 -0.51
C GLU A 58 -3.75 6.90 -1.41
N ASN A 59 -3.09 5.75 -1.44
CA ASN A 59 -3.48 4.57 -2.24
C ASN A 59 -3.57 3.27 -1.41
N GLY A 60 -3.56 3.39 -0.09
CA GLY A 60 -3.79 2.28 0.82
C GLY A 60 -4.40 2.71 2.15
N GLU A 61 -5.07 1.78 2.81
CA GLU A 61 -5.53 1.89 4.20
C GLU A 61 -4.98 0.70 5.00
N LEU A 62 -4.50 0.95 6.22
CA LEU A 62 -4.18 -0.15 7.12
C LEU A 62 -5.46 -0.87 7.51
N ILE A 63 -5.36 -2.19 7.66
CA ILE A 63 -6.41 -3.01 8.24
C ILE A 63 -5.99 -3.25 9.68
N ASP A 64 -6.69 -2.62 10.62
CA ASP A 64 -6.59 -3.01 12.02
C ASP A 64 -7.30 -4.37 12.18
N GLU A 65 -6.60 -5.34 12.78
CA GLU A 65 -7.20 -6.61 13.21
C GLU A 65 -7.97 -6.44 14.53
#